data_AF-A0A8S9GDY2-F1
#
_entry.id   AF-A0A8S9GDY2-F1
#
_cell.length_a   1.000
_cell.length_b   1.000
_cell.length_c   1.000
_cell.angle_alpha   90.00
_cell.angle_beta   90.00
_cell.angle_gamma   90.00
#
_symmetry.space_group_name_H-M   'P 1'
#
loop_
_entity.id
_entity.type
_entity.pdbx_description
1 polymer ?
#
loop_
_entity_poly.entity_id
_entity_poly.type
_entity_poly.pdbx_seq_one_letter_code
_entity_poly.pdbx_strand_id
1 'polypeptide(L)'
;MTSKEPFVEVIGDEAIKDIQSLVVERFGNNFTSDGPRKYFKKVKNAQEAHEAIRPTNIRRLPSTIASLLDADSLKLYTLIWARAMACQMEPASVVQIQLDIGNAAESIIFRSSCSKVEFLGYQAIYEDPEAKAIRTKDDEKCRERDETFETLSLLKNGDLLNIGEVELKQHYTQHPPRYSEGSLIKKLEELGIGRPSTYASIFKVLQVCACVKKVEFFLVLVFLAVAGGQKVSNNKEPSTVSGIPWEDAFLTNYFTEVTDYSFTADMETELDNVSGGVTEWKGLLRDYWTRFSAYCKRVENVQIQQVEKMLEKRYEDFLFSSLPDPTRTCPSCSEGTLVFKVSKFGSGYFIGCDGYPSCKFVAKTLYGEDEDEDETPKNTCVEEPKLLGVHPNTNEKVILKCGPYGHYVQLGEDKKGHVPQRANASHIKDVNSITLEGALELLRYPLTLGNHPEDGQPVFLKLSKSGFTVRHRRTMATVPKNVEPSAVTFEKAMKLLSGKNVRLCGRPKRVKPTVVDEEEGDEEAVEAM
;
A
#
# COMPACT_ATOMS: atom_id res chain seq x y z
N MET A 1 -34.38 27.06 20.64
CA MET A 1 -34.43 27.72 19.32
C MET A 1 -33.65 26.86 18.35
N THR A 2 -34.33 26.12 17.49
CA THR A 2 -33.70 25.27 16.48
C THR A 2 -33.04 26.16 15.44
N SER A 3 -31.72 26.26 15.48
CA SER A 3 -30.93 26.86 14.40
C SER A 3 -31.21 26.06 13.14
N LYS A 4 -32.01 26.62 12.22
CA LYS A 4 -32.17 26.04 10.88
C LYS A 4 -30.81 26.09 10.21
N GLU A 5 -30.15 24.95 10.11
CA GLU A 5 -28.93 24.80 9.32
C GLU A 5 -29.22 25.27 7.87
N PRO A 6 -28.46 26.22 7.32
CA PRO A 6 -28.74 26.76 6.00
C PRO A 6 -28.42 25.72 4.93
N PHE A 7 -29.37 25.47 4.02
CA PHE A 7 -29.11 24.75 2.79
C PHE A 7 -28.41 25.70 1.82
N VAL A 8 -27.25 25.30 1.30
CA VAL A 8 -26.50 26.10 0.33
C VAL A 8 -26.78 25.55 -1.06
N GLU A 9 -27.17 26.42 -1.98
CA GLU A 9 -27.26 26.10 -3.41
C GLU A 9 -25.86 25.82 -3.95
N VAL A 10 -25.70 24.65 -4.54
CA VAL A 10 -24.38 24.11 -4.90
C VAL A 10 -23.82 24.75 -6.19
N ILE A 11 -24.66 25.37 -7.03
CA ILE A 11 -24.26 26.04 -8.28
C ILE A 11 -25.00 27.37 -8.36
N GLY A 12 -24.31 28.45 -8.74
CA GLY A 12 -24.93 29.77 -8.90
C GLY A 12 -25.92 29.85 -10.05
N ASP A 13 -26.98 30.66 -9.90
CA ASP A 13 -28.05 30.80 -10.89
C ASP A 13 -27.55 31.23 -12.30
N GLU A 14 -26.48 32.04 -12.37
CA GLU A 14 -25.85 32.43 -13.64
C GLU A 14 -25.24 31.22 -14.37
N ALA A 15 -24.51 30.38 -13.64
CA ALA A 15 -23.91 29.18 -14.21
C ALA A 15 -24.96 28.16 -14.66
N ILE A 16 -26.08 28.03 -13.94
CA ILE A 16 -27.19 27.16 -14.34
C ILE A 16 -27.77 27.61 -15.70
N LYS A 17 -28.01 28.91 -15.87
CA LYS A 17 -28.51 29.47 -17.14
C LYS A 17 -27.56 29.22 -18.29
N ASP A 18 -26.26 29.43 -18.07
CA ASP A 18 -25.23 29.19 -19.07
C ASP A 18 -25.15 27.72 -19.49
N ILE A 19 -25.22 26.80 -18.51
CA ILE A 19 -25.23 25.36 -18.78
C ILE A 19 -26.48 24.97 -19.57
N GLN A 20 -27.67 25.39 -19.14
CA GLN A 20 -28.92 25.08 -19.84
C GLN A 20 -28.91 25.61 -21.27
N SER A 21 -28.42 26.84 -21.48
CA SER A 21 -28.28 27.41 -22.82
C SER A 21 -27.39 26.54 -23.71
N LEU A 22 -26.27 26.02 -23.19
CA LEU A 22 -25.37 25.16 -23.96
C LEU A 22 -25.98 23.77 -24.22
N VAL A 23 -26.75 23.23 -23.26
CA VAL A 23 -27.47 21.96 -23.45
C VAL A 23 -28.50 22.10 -24.57
N VAL A 24 -29.29 23.18 -24.60
CA VAL A 24 -30.24 23.45 -25.69
C VAL A 24 -29.51 23.55 -27.03
N GLU A 25 -28.40 24.27 -27.10
CA GLU A 25 -27.63 24.48 -28.34
C GLU A 25 -27.07 23.16 -28.90
N ARG A 26 -26.60 22.25 -28.02
CA ARG A 26 -25.94 21.00 -28.43
C ARG A 26 -26.88 19.80 -28.60
N PHE A 27 -27.81 19.62 -27.68
CA PHE A 27 -28.66 18.43 -27.60
C PHE A 27 -30.13 18.72 -27.97
N GLY A 28 -30.53 19.99 -27.99
CA GLY A 28 -31.90 20.42 -28.27
C GLY A 28 -32.77 20.51 -27.02
N ASN A 29 -33.95 21.11 -27.18
CA ASN A 29 -34.88 21.39 -26.07
C ASN A 29 -35.34 20.16 -25.30
N ASN A 30 -35.36 18.98 -25.92
CA ASN A 30 -35.82 17.74 -25.27
C ASN A 30 -34.87 17.26 -24.16
N PHE A 31 -33.63 17.74 -24.14
CA PHE A 31 -32.61 17.36 -23.15
C PHE A 31 -32.47 18.36 -22.01
N THR A 32 -33.19 19.47 -22.06
CA THR A 32 -33.25 20.47 -20.98
C THR A 32 -34.51 20.32 -20.15
N SER A 33 -34.35 20.51 -18.84
CA SER A 33 -35.48 20.56 -17.91
C SER A 33 -36.33 21.81 -18.07
N ASP A 34 -37.64 21.68 -17.82
CA ASP A 34 -38.60 22.80 -17.83
C ASP A 34 -38.25 23.91 -16.82
N GLY A 35 -37.41 23.61 -15.82
CA GLY A 35 -36.89 24.58 -14.85
C GLY A 35 -35.46 24.24 -14.37
N PRO A 36 -34.77 25.21 -13.74
CA PRO A 36 -33.40 25.02 -13.23
C PRO A 36 -33.36 23.97 -12.12
N ARG A 37 -32.49 22.96 -12.27
CA ARG A 37 -32.30 21.93 -11.24
C ARG A 37 -31.39 22.45 -10.15
N LYS A 38 -31.95 22.65 -8.96
CA LYS A 38 -31.21 23.10 -7.79
C LYS A 38 -30.84 21.92 -6.91
N TYR A 39 -29.54 21.78 -6.65
CA TYR A 39 -28.99 20.81 -5.71
C TYR A 39 -28.59 21.55 -4.45
N PHE A 40 -29.05 21.04 -3.31
CA PHE A 40 -28.76 21.62 -2.01
C PHE A 40 -27.85 20.68 -1.22
N LYS A 41 -26.75 21.21 -0.69
CA LYS A 41 -25.95 20.50 0.31
C LYS A 41 -26.29 21.07 1.68
N LYS A 42 -26.50 20.18 2.65
CA LYS A 42 -26.56 20.55 4.06
C LYS A 42 -25.13 20.80 4.52
N VAL A 43 -24.77 22.06 4.73
CA VAL A 43 -23.42 22.45 5.15
C VAL A 43 -23.46 22.85 6.62
N LYS A 44 -22.60 22.23 7.44
CA LYS A 44 -22.54 22.53 8.88
C LYS A 44 -21.97 23.93 9.16
N ASN A 45 -21.08 24.43 8.30
CA ASN A 45 -20.42 25.71 8.46
C ASN A 45 -20.57 26.60 7.21
N ALA A 46 -20.98 27.85 7.39
CA ALA A 46 -21.21 28.80 6.30
C ALA A 46 -19.92 29.17 5.54
N GLN A 47 -18.73 28.98 6.13
CA GLN A 47 -17.45 29.18 5.43
C GLN A 47 -17.16 28.07 4.40
N GLU A 48 -17.74 26.88 4.56
CA GLU A 48 -17.67 25.79 3.58
C GLU A 48 -18.76 25.88 2.50
N ALA A 49 -19.53 26.98 2.48
CA ALA A 49 -20.52 27.31 1.45
C ALA A 49 -19.83 27.74 0.14
N HIS A 50 -18.99 26.87 -0.40
CA HIS A 50 -18.38 27.06 -1.71
C HIS A 50 -19.29 26.51 -2.82
N GLU A 51 -19.18 27.13 -3.98
CA GLU A 51 -19.77 26.59 -5.20
C GLU A 51 -19.12 25.23 -5.55
N ALA A 52 -19.87 24.34 -6.19
CA ALA A 52 -19.33 23.09 -6.71
C ALA A 52 -18.18 23.32 -7.68
N ILE A 53 -17.30 22.32 -7.75
CA ILE A 53 -16.25 22.26 -8.75
C ILE A 53 -16.90 22.12 -10.13
N ARG A 54 -16.80 23.19 -10.93
CA ARG A 54 -17.31 23.26 -12.30
C ARG A 54 -16.35 24.07 -13.18
N PRO A 55 -16.49 24.00 -14.51
CA PRO A 55 -15.78 24.92 -15.39
C PRO A 55 -16.17 26.37 -15.07
N THR A 56 -15.18 27.26 -15.10
CA THR A 56 -15.41 28.71 -14.91
C THR A 56 -16.31 29.27 -16.00
N ASN A 57 -16.11 28.82 -17.24
CA ASN A 57 -17.00 29.07 -18.36
C ASN A 57 -17.30 27.74 -19.07
N ILE A 58 -18.58 27.36 -19.13
CA ILE A 58 -19.02 26.08 -19.67
C ILE A 58 -18.77 25.93 -21.18
N ARG A 59 -18.67 27.06 -21.90
CA ARG A 59 -18.38 27.09 -23.35
C ARG A 59 -16.90 26.83 -23.66
N ARG A 60 -16.02 26.75 -22.66
CA ARG A 60 -14.65 26.25 -22.84
C ARG A 60 -14.68 24.74 -22.97
N LEU A 61 -14.89 24.27 -24.21
CA LEU A 61 -14.98 22.85 -24.51
C LEU A 61 -13.64 22.14 -24.25
N PRO A 62 -13.66 20.86 -23.81
CA PRO A 62 -12.45 20.06 -23.65
C PRO A 62 -11.53 20.08 -24.87
N SER A 63 -12.08 20.00 -26.08
CA SER A 63 -11.34 20.07 -27.35
C SER A 63 -10.56 21.37 -27.54
N THR A 64 -11.08 22.49 -27.02
CA THR A 64 -10.49 23.83 -27.19
C THR A 64 -9.26 24.03 -26.30
N ILE A 65 -9.23 23.39 -25.13
CA ILE A 65 -8.13 23.52 -24.15
C ILE A 65 -7.18 22.32 -24.15
N ALA A 66 -7.43 21.33 -25.00
CA ALA A 66 -6.62 20.11 -25.09
C ALA A 66 -5.15 20.37 -25.42
N SER A 67 -4.83 21.46 -26.12
CA SER A 67 -3.44 21.86 -26.42
C SER A 67 -2.71 22.52 -25.24
N LEU A 68 -3.44 22.97 -24.22
CA LEU A 68 -2.90 23.72 -23.08
C LEU A 68 -2.67 22.83 -21.84
N LEU A 69 -3.37 21.69 -21.77
CA LEU A 69 -3.36 20.79 -20.62
C LEU A 69 -2.61 19.50 -20.93
N ASP A 70 -2.00 18.89 -19.91
CA ASP A 70 -1.50 17.52 -19.99
C ASP A 70 -2.67 16.51 -20.08
N ALA A 71 -2.34 15.26 -20.42
CA ALA A 71 -3.34 14.23 -20.69
C ALA A 71 -4.23 13.91 -19.49
N ASP A 72 -3.72 13.97 -18.26
CA ASP A 72 -4.50 13.61 -17.06
C ASP A 72 -5.32 14.81 -16.57
N SER A 73 -4.77 16.02 -16.63
CA SER A 73 -5.53 17.25 -16.42
C SER A 73 -6.68 17.41 -17.41
N LEU A 74 -6.47 17.06 -18.68
CA LEU A 74 -7.52 17.09 -19.69
C LEU A 74 -8.64 16.10 -19.36
N LYS A 75 -8.33 14.85 -18.98
CA LYS A 75 -9.34 13.87 -18.57
C LYS A 75 -10.14 14.36 -17.36
N LEU A 76 -9.46 14.93 -16.36
CA LEU A 76 -10.12 15.46 -15.17
C LEU A 76 -11.03 16.65 -15.52
N TYR A 77 -10.57 17.56 -16.37
CA TYR A 77 -11.41 18.66 -16.86
C TYR A 77 -12.62 18.15 -17.64
N THR A 78 -12.45 17.19 -18.55
CA THR A 78 -13.55 16.56 -19.31
C THR A 78 -14.56 15.91 -18.36
N LEU A 79 -14.11 15.25 -17.30
CA LEU A 79 -14.98 14.65 -16.29
C LEU A 79 -15.80 15.73 -15.55
N ILE A 80 -15.15 16.81 -15.11
CA ILE A 80 -15.79 17.94 -14.43
C ILE A 80 -16.82 18.61 -15.37
N TRP A 81 -16.44 18.86 -16.62
CA TRP A 81 -17.29 19.46 -17.63
C TRP A 81 -18.53 18.60 -17.94
N ALA A 82 -18.33 17.30 -18.20
CA ALA A 82 -19.43 16.38 -18.48
C ALA A 82 -20.39 16.26 -17.29
N ARG A 83 -19.86 16.24 -16.06
CA ARG A 83 -20.68 16.19 -14.84
C ARG A 83 -21.48 17.49 -14.62
N ALA A 84 -20.88 18.64 -14.91
CA ALA A 84 -21.53 19.94 -14.81
C ALA A 84 -22.65 20.10 -15.86
N MET A 85 -22.45 19.62 -17.09
CA MET A 85 -23.50 19.57 -18.11
C MET A 85 -24.64 18.63 -17.71
N ALA A 86 -24.30 17.39 -17.31
CA ALA A 86 -25.25 16.33 -16.96
C ALA A 86 -26.21 16.74 -15.83
N CYS A 87 -25.79 17.58 -14.88
CA CYS A 87 -26.62 17.94 -13.72
C CYS A 87 -27.82 18.81 -14.09
N GLN A 88 -27.81 19.49 -15.25
CA GLN A 88 -28.92 20.31 -15.74
C GLN A 88 -29.69 19.66 -16.90
N MET A 89 -29.35 18.43 -17.27
CA MET A 89 -30.04 17.67 -18.32
C MET A 89 -31.21 16.87 -17.77
N GLU A 90 -32.15 16.50 -18.65
CA GLU A 90 -33.25 15.60 -18.31
C GLU A 90 -32.77 14.20 -17.88
N PRO A 91 -33.51 13.49 -17.02
CA PRO A 91 -33.12 12.17 -16.58
C PRO A 91 -33.26 11.17 -17.74
N ALA A 92 -32.43 10.13 -17.74
CA ALA A 92 -32.62 9.03 -18.67
C ALA A 92 -33.94 8.28 -18.33
N SER A 93 -34.76 7.99 -19.34
CA SER A 93 -35.93 7.10 -19.18
C SER A 93 -35.55 5.68 -19.57
N VAL A 94 -35.86 4.73 -18.69
CA VAL A 94 -35.57 3.32 -18.88
C VAL A 94 -36.87 2.55 -18.71
N VAL A 95 -37.20 1.72 -19.70
CA VAL A 95 -38.32 0.78 -19.62
C VAL A 95 -37.76 -0.54 -19.12
N GLN A 96 -38.39 -1.09 -18.09
CA GLN A 96 -38.02 -2.38 -17.51
C GLN A 96 -39.16 -3.37 -17.68
N ILE A 97 -38.83 -4.56 -18.18
CA ILE A 97 -39.74 -5.70 -18.30
C ILE A 97 -39.29 -6.75 -17.29
N GLN A 98 -40.23 -7.23 -16.49
CA GLN A 98 -40.03 -8.35 -15.58
C GLN A 98 -41.01 -9.45 -15.97
N LEU A 99 -40.49 -10.66 -16.17
CA LEU A 99 -41.25 -11.84 -16.55
C LEU A 99 -41.09 -12.89 -15.47
N ASP A 100 -42.23 -13.35 -14.95
CA ASP A 100 -42.32 -14.49 -14.06
C ASP A 100 -42.91 -15.66 -14.86
N ILE A 101 -42.15 -16.72 -15.04
CA ILE A 101 -42.49 -17.90 -15.85
C ILE A 101 -42.69 -19.07 -14.89
N GLY A 102 -43.95 -19.47 -14.72
CA GLY A 102 -44.35 -20.59 -13.88
C GLY A 102 -44.68 -21.85 -14.68
N ASN A 103 -44.61 -23.02 -14.06
CA ASN A 103 -45.26 -24.21 -14.58
C ASN A 103 -46.78 -24.16 -14.34
N ALA A 104 -47.56 -25.03 -15.01
CA ALA A 104 -49.02 -25.07 -14.87
C ALA A 104 -49.53 -25.30 -13.43
N ALA A 105 -48.68 -25.84 -12.55
CA ALA A 105 -48.98 -26.07 -11.13
C ALA A 105 -48.40 -24.98 -10.19
N GLU A 106 -47.76 -23.94 -10.74
CA GLU A 106 -47.09 -22.84 -10.02
C GLU A 106 -46.08 -23.27 -8.94
N SER A 107 -45.55 -24.48 -9.03
CA SER A 107 -44.59 -25.03 -8.05
C SER A 107 -43.17 -24.50 -8.25
N ILE A 108 -42.84 -24.01 -9.45
CA ILE A 108 -41.52 -23.44 -9.79
C ILE A 108 -41.77 -22.14 -10.56
N ILE A 109 -41.09 -21.06 -10.15
CA ILE A 109 -41.16 -19.75 -10.82
C ILE A 109 -39.75 -19.34 -11.23
N PHE A 110 -39.53 -19.18 -12.53
CA PHE A 110 -38.34 -18.54 -13.08
C PHE A 110 -38.61 -17.05 -13.23
N ARG A 111 -37.64 -16.21 -12.86
CA ARG A 111 -37.75 -14.76 -13.01
C ARG A 111 -36.67 -14.25 -13.94
N SER A 112 -37.07 -13.48 -14.95
CA SER A 112 -36.16 -12.76 -15.83
C SER A 112 -36.50 -11.27 -15.82
N SER A 113 -35.46 -10.43 -15.83
CA SER A 113 -35.61 -8.97 -15.88
C SER A 113 -34.71 -8.40 -16.98
N CYS A 114 -35.29 -7.61 -17.87
CA CYS A 114 -34.56 -6.86 -18.89
C CYS A 114 -34.95 -5.38 -18.84
N SER A 115 -34.05 -4.51 -19.28
CA SER A 115 -34.27 -3.06 -19.29
C SER A 115 -33.65 -2.44 -20.53
N LYS A 116 -34.38 -1.53 -21.19
CA LYS A 116 -33.93 -0.76 -22.35
C LYS A 116 -34.02 0.74 -22.07
N VAL A 117 -33.00 1.49 -22.51
CA VAL A 117 -33.01 2.95 -22.41
C VAL A 117 -33.88 3.49 -23.54
N GLU A 118 -34.98 4.16 -23.20
CA GLU A 118 -35.89 4.78 -24.17
C GLU A 118 -35.45 6.21 -24.49
N PHE A 119 -35.00 6.95 -23.49
CA PHE A 119 -34.44 8.28 -23.63
C PHE A 119 -33.12 8.38 -22.86
N LEU A 120 -32.04 8.79 -23.56
CA LEU A 120 -30.71 8.88 -22.96
C LEU A 120 -30.60 9.99 -21.90
N GLY A 121 -31.35 11.09 -22.04
CA GLY A 121 -31.26 12.24 -21.13
C GLY A 121 -29.81 12.67 -20.90
N TYR A 122 -29.42 12.83 -19.64
CA TYR A 122 -28.07 13.20 -19.24
C TYR A 122 -26.98 12.21 -19.70
N GLN A 123 -27.30 10.95 -20.03
CA GLN A 123 -26.29 10.00 -20.50
C GLN A 123 -25.73 10.38 -21.87
N ALA A 124 -26.49 11.13 -22.69
CA ALA A 124 -26.07 11.59 -24.01
C ALA A 124 -24.78 12.43 -23.98
N ILE A 125 -24.49 13.13 -22.87
CA ILE A 125 -23.23 13.91 -22.74
C ILE A 125 -21.99 13.02 -22.73
N TYR A 126 -22.10 11.80 -22.19
CA TYR A 126 -20.99 10.85 -22.12
C TYR A 126 -20.76 10.20 -23.50
N GLU A 127 -21.77 10.23 -24.36
CA GLU A 127 -21.71 9.88 -25.79
C GLU A 127 -21.35 11.06 -26.71
N ASP A 128 -21.06 12.24 -26.16
CA ASP A 128 -20.61 13.41 -26.93
C ASP A 128 -19.12 13.29 -27.33
N PRO A 129 -18.69 13.74 -28.52
CA PRO A 129 -17.28 13.76 -28.92
C PRO A 129 -16.35 14.46 -27.93
N GLU A 130 -16.83 15.48 -27.21
CA GLU A 130 -16.06 16.20 -26.18
C GLU A 130 -15.76 15.33 -24.96
N ALA A 131 -16.60 14.33 -24.67
CA ALA A 131 -16.41 13.36 -23.60
C ALA A 131 -15.53 12.17 -24.00
N LYS A 132 -14.98 12.14 -25.22
CA LYS A 132 -14.18 11.01 -25.73
C LYS A 132 -12.99 10.64 -24.83
N ALA A 133 -12.37 11.62 -24.17
CA ALA A 133 -11.23 11.40 -23.28
C ALA A 133 -11.56 10.52 -22.05
N ILE A 134 -12.83 10.42 -21.66
CA ILE A 134 -13.28 9.67 -20.48
C ILE A 134 -14.10 8.42 -20.82
N ARG A 135 -14.31 8.10 -22.10
CA ARG A 135 -15.07 6.90 -22.48
C ARG A 135 -14.28 5.62 -22.20
N THR A 136 -14.92 4.69 -21.52
CA THR A 136 -14.46 3.30 -21.34
C THR A 136 -14.93 2.43 -22.50
N LYS A 137 -14.11 1.46 -22.92
CA LYS A 137 -14.37 0.58 -24.09
C LYS A 137 -15.51 -0.45 -23.90
N ASP A 138 -16.36 -0.29 -22.88
CA ASP A 138 -17.39 -1.30 -22.54
C ASP A 138 -18.70 -1.15 -23.36
N ASP A 139 -18.72 -0.31 -24.38
CA ASP A 139 -19.90 0.00 -25.22
C ASP A 139 -20.34 -1.16 -26.15
N GLU A 140 -19.60 -2.27 -26.22
CA GLU A 140 -19.98 -3.43 -27.05
C GLU A 140 -21.13 -4.26 -26.44
N LYS A 141 -21.41 -4.15 -25.13
CA LYS A 141 -22.44 -4.95 -24.45
C LYS A 141 -23.88 -4.43 -24.59
N CYS A 142 -24.08 -3.25 -25.18
CA CYS A 142 -25.43 -2.65 -25.27
C CYS A 142 -26.30 -3.30 -26.36
N ARG A 143 -25.72 -3.78 -27.47
CA ARG A 143 -26.52 -4.29 -28.61
C ARG A 143 -27.29 -5.58 -28.31
N GLU A 144 -26.68 -6.52 -27.59
CA GLU A 144 -27.35 -7.79 -27.21
C GLU A 144 -28.53 -7.58 -26.24
N ARG A 145 -28.47 -6.54 -25.41
CA ARG A 145 -29.52 -6.22 -24.45
C ARG A 145 -30.78 -5.63 -25.11
N ASP A 146 -30.61 -4.91 -26.21
CA ASP A 146 -31.74 -4.34 -26.94
C ASP A 146 -32.51 -5.42 -27.70
N GLU A 147 -31.80 -6.34 -28.38
CA GLU A 147 -32.43 -7.47 -29.08
C GLU A 147 -33.21 -8.40 -28.14
N THR A 148 -32.64 -8.68 -26.96
CA THR A 148 -33.33 -9.46 -25.92
C THR A 148 -34.54 -8.71 -25.38
N PHE A 149 -34.46 -7.39 -25.17
CA PHE A 149 -35.60 -6.59 -24.73
C PHE A 149 -36.76 -6.63 -25.74
N GLU A 150 -36.48 -6.45 -27.03
CA GLU A 150 -37.50 -6.53 -28.09
C GLU A 150 -38.18 -7.91 -28.08
N THR A 151 -37.39 -8.98 -27.99
CA THR A 151 -37.92 -10.36 -27.94
C THR A 151 -38.84 -10.57 -26.74
N LEU A 152 -38.43 -10.11 -25.55
CA LEU A 152 -39.22 -10.26 -24.32
C LEU A 152 -40.47 -9.36 -24.31
N SER A 153 -40.45 -8.21 -25.00
CA SER A 153 -41.59 -7.28 -25.09
C SER A 153 -42.76 -7.82 -25.92
N LEU A 154 -42.50 -8.77 -26.81
CA LEU A 154 -43.52 -9.41 -27.65
C LEU A 154 -44.35 -10.46 -26.90
N LEU A 155 -43.86 -10.94 -25.75
CA LEU A 155 -44.52 -11.96 -24.96
C LEU A 155 -45.78 -11.40 -24.27
N LYS A 156 -46.83 -12.20 -24.26
CA LYS A 156 -48.10 -11.92 -23.59
C LYS A 156 -48.36 -12.91 -22.47
N ASN A 157 -49.24 -12.51 -21.55
CA ASN A 157 -49.66 -13.39 -20.48
C ASN A 157 -50.38 -14.63 -21.04
N GLY A 158 -49.92 -15.82 -20.66
CA GLY A 158 -50.43 -17.09 -21.15
C GLY A 158 -49.70 -17.67 -22.36
N ASP A 159 -48.65 -17.02 -22.87
CA ASP A 159 -47.84 -17.57 -23.94
C ASP A 159 -47.11 -18.86 -23.48
N LEU A 160 -47.12 -19.87 -24.34
CA LEU A 160 -46.46 -21.15 -24.07
C LEU A 160 -44.97 -21.05 -24.45
N LEU A 161 -44.11 -21.26 -23.46
CA LEU A 161 -42.66 -21.29 -23.64
C LEU A 161 -42.13 -22.72 -23.52
N ASN A 162 -41.30 -23.11 -24.48
CA ASN A 162 -40.60 -24.40 -24.44
C ASN A 162 -39.24 -24.21 -23.76
N ILE A 163 -38.88 -25.16 -22.90
CA ILE A 163 -37.56 -25.20 -22.27
C ILE A 163 -36.53 -25.52 -23.36
N GLY A 164 -35.60 -24.60 -23.61
CA GLY A 164 -34.49 -24.79 -24.55
C GLY A 164 -33.32 -25.52 -23.90
N GLU A 165 -32.57 -24.81 -23.07
CA GLU A 165 -31.41 -25.33 -22.35
C GLU A 165 -31.56 -25.06 -20.85
N VAL A 166 -31.04 -25.97 -20.02
CA VAL A 166 -31.02 -25.83 -18.56
C VAL A 166 -29.58 -25.90 -18.09
N GLU A 167 -29.08 -24.77 -17.58
CA GLU A 167 -27.71 -24.66 -17.05
C GLU A 167 -27.76 -24.54 -15.52
N LEU A 168 -27.11 -25.49 -14.82
CA LEU A 168 -27.00 -25.49 -13.37
C LEU A 168 -25.72 -24.75 -12.94
N LYS A 169 -25.87 -23.54 -12.39
CA LYS A 169 -24.74 -22.74 -11.88
C LYS A 169 -24.66 -22.80 -10.36
N GLN A 170 -23.50 -23.20 -9.86
CA GLN A 170 -23.18 -23.09 -8.44
C GLN A 170 -22.59 -21.70 -8.17
N HIS A 171 -23.11 -21.02 -7.15
CA HIS A 171 -22.60 -19.73 -6.69
C HIS A 171 -22.16 -19.81 -5.23
N TYR A 172 -21.18 -19.00 -4.86
CA TYR A 172 -20.70 -18.85 -3.50
C TYR A 172 -20.93 -17.41 -3.04
N THR A 173 -21.18 -17.22 -1.74
CA THR A 173 -21.25 -15.88 -1.14
C THR A 173 -19.88 -15.23 -1.20
N GLN A 174 -19.81 -14.03 -1.77
CA GLN A 174 -18.59 -13.23 -1.76
C GLN A 174 -18.47 -12.46 -0.44
N HIS A 175 -17.24 -12.27 0.04
CA HIS A 175 -16.98 -11.39 1.17
C HIS A 175 -17.27 -9.92 0.80
N PRO A 176 -17.50 -9.03 1.79
CA PRO A 176 -17.67 -7.60 1.52
C PRO A 176 -16.50 -7.04 0.69
N PRO A 177 -16.78 -6.14 -0.28
CA PRO A 177 -15.74 -5.55 -1.10
C PRO A 177 -14.82 -4.68 -0.26
N ARG A 178 -13.53 -4.70 -0.59
CA ARG A 178 -12.51 -3.83 0.01
C ARG A 178 -12.75 -2.36 -0.41
N TYR A 179 -12.26 -1.43 0.39
CA TYR A 179 -12.42 0.00 0.07
C TYR A 179 -11.43 0.46 -1.00
N SER A 180 -11.90 1.05 -2.09
CA SER A 180 -11.06 1.88 -2.95
C SER A 180 -10.83 3.24 -2.30
N GLU A 181 -9.92 4.05 -2.84
CA GLU A 181 -9.74 5.45 -2.37
C GLU A 181 -11.07 6.19 -2.37
N GLY A 182 -11.84 6.08 -3.46
CA GLY A 182 -13.15 6.71 -3.60
C GLY A 182 -14.19 6.20 -2.60
N SER A 183 -14.27 4.88 -2.37
CA SER A 183 -15.26 4.35 -1.41
C SER A 183 -14.88 4.58 0.05
N LEU A 184 -13.59 4.69 0.37
CA LEU A 184 -13.12 5.11 1.68
C LEU A 184 -13.39 6.60 1.93
N ILE A 185 -13.13 7.49 0.97
CA ILE A 185 -13.49 8.91 1.09
C ILE A 185 -15.00 9.05 1.34
N LYS A 186 -15.81 8.33 0.55
CA LYS A 186 -17.26 8.30 0.75
C LYS A 186 -17.61 7.86 2.17
N LYS A 187 -16.93 6.84 2.70
CA LYS A 187 -17.19 6.36 4.04
C LYS A 187 -16.77 7.35 5.13
N LEU A 188 -15.64 8.04 4.95
CA LEU A 188 -15.17 9.09 5.85
C LEU A 188 -16.15 10.28 5.86
N GLU A 189 -16.66 10.71 4.70
CA GLU A 189 -17.69 11.75 4.60
C GLU A 189 -19.00 11.34 5.29
N GLU A 190 -19.46 10.10 5.09
CA GLU A 190 -20.64 9.55 5.78
C GLU A 190 -20.50 9.56 7.31
N LEU A 191 -19.29 9.27 7.81
CA LEU A 191 -18.99 9.28 9.25
C LEU A 191 -18.67 10.67 9.79
N GLY A 192 -18.56 11.70 8.94
CA GLY A 192 -18.19 13.06 9.34
C GLY A 192 -16.72 13.23 9.73
N ILE A 193 -15.87 12.27 9.36
CA ILE A 193 -14.43 12.25 9.65
C ILE A 193 -13.66 12.87 8.49
N GLY A 194 -12.82 13.87 8.78
CA GLY A 194 -12.10 14.63 7.77
C GLY A 194 -12.99 15.65 7.04
N ARG A 195 -12.35 16.45 6.19
CA ARG A 195 -12.93 17.56 5.43
C ARG A 195 -12.38 17.55 3.99
N PRO A 196 -12.98 18.27 3.03
CA PRO A 196 -12.48 18.34 1.65
C PRO A 196 -10.99 18.71 1.54
N SER A 197 -10.49 19.53 2.48
CA SER A 197 -9.08 19.94 2.57
C SER A 197 -8.16 18.83 3.10
N THR A 198 -8.68 17.85 3.83
CA THR A 198 -7.87 16.84 4.52
C THR A 198 -7.88 15.48 3.84
N TYR A 199 -8.89 15.11 3.05
CA TYR A 199 -8.97 13.79 2.42
C TYR A 199 -7.68 13.38 1.69
N ALA A 200 -7.19 14.19 0.75
CA ALA A 200 -5.95 13.86 0.02
C ALA A 200 -4.72 13.73 0.93
N SER A 201 -4.64 14.54 2.00
CA SER A 201 -3.55 14.49 2.97
C SER A 201 -3.61 13.22 3.83
N ILE A 202 -4.81 12.79 4.24
CA ILE A 202 -5.03 11.54 4.99
C ILE A 202 -4.51 10.36 4.16
N PHE A 203 -4.88 10.27 2.89
CA PHE A 203 -4.36 9.22 1.99
C PHE A 203 -2.85 9.29 1.82
N LYS A 204 -2.30 10.48 1.60
CA LYS A 204 -0.85 10.65 1.46
C LYS A 204 -0.12 10.18 2.72
N VAL A 205 -0.62 10.52 3.91
CA VAL A 205 -0.02 10.07 5.17
C VAL A 205 -0.15 8.56 5.32
N LEU A 206 -1.30 7.98 5.00
CA LEU A 206 -1.53 6.52 5.08
C LEU A 206 -0.64 5.75 4.10
N GLN A 207 -0.44 6.27 2.88
CA GLN A 207 0.42 5.68 1.86
C GLN A 207 1.91 5.86 2.20
N VAL A 208 2.34 7.05 2.62
CA VAL A 208 3.73 7.31 3.05
C VAL A 208 4.05 6.49 4.28
N CYS A 209 3.14 6.41 5.25
CA CYS A 209 3.24 5.51 6.36
C CYS A 209 3.56 4.09 5.88
N ALA A 210 2.73 3.52 5.02
CA ALA A 210 2.94 2.16 4.54
C ALA A 210 4.23 1.98 3.70
N CYS A 211 4.62 2.95 2.90
CA CYS A 211 5.90 2.92 2.16
C CYS A 211 7.11 3.04 3.08
N VAL A 212 7.08 3.93 4.07
CA VAL A 212 8.12 4.08 5.11
C VAL A 212 8.17 2.84 6.01
N LYS A 213 7.09 2.06 6.06
CA LYS A 213 6.97 0.81 6.83
C LYS A 213 7.46 -0.46 6.15
N LYS A 214 8.01 -0.35 4.94
CA LYS A 214 9.07 -1.28 4.51
C LYS A 214 10.32 -1.16 5.40
N VAL A 215 10.42 -0.15 6.28
CA VAL A 215 11.55 0.04 7.20
C VAL A 215 11.15 0.26 8.66
N GLU A 216 10.02 0.88 9.03
CA GLU A 216 9.61 0.95 10.46
C GLU A 216 8.15 1.38 10.65
N PHE A 217 7.40 0.56 11.44
CA PHE A 217 6.14 0.77 12.20
C PHE A 217 5.07 1.77 11.77
N PHE A 218 3.80 1.32 11.73
CA PHE A 218 2.53 2.07 11.94
C PHE A 218 1.27 1.75 11.02
N LEU A 219 0.09 1.55 11.59
CA LEU A 219 -1.23 1.42 10.94
C LEU A 219 -1.36 0.47 9.72
N VAL A 220 -1.50 -0.81 10.02
CA VAL A 220 -2.24 -1.74 9.16
C VAL A 220 -3.71 -1.60 9.53
N LEU A 221 -4.47 -0.88 8.71
CA LEU A 221 -5.93 -1.06 8.58
C LEU A 221 -6.39 -0.50 7.22
N VAL A 222 -5.61 0.41 6.64
CA VAL A 222 -5.87 0.96 5.30
C VAL A 222 -5.25 0.11 4.18
N PHE A 223 -4.31 -0.78 4.50
CA PHE A 223 -3.51 -1.48 3.46
C PHE A 223 -4.07 -2.79 2.91
N LEU A 224 -5.12 -3.37 3.50
CA LEU A 224 -5.89 -4.39 2.78
C LEU A 224 -6.93 -3.78 1.82
N ALA A 225 -7.19 -2.48 1.93
CA ALA A 225 -8.19 -1.78 1.14
C ALA A 225 -7.63 -1.13 -0.13
N VAL A 226 -6.50 -0.43 -0.06
CA VAL A 226 -6.06 0.46 -1.16
C VAL A 226 -4.99 -0.16 -2.09
N ALA A 227 -5.10 -1.45 -2.41
CA ALA A 227 -4.35 -1.99 -3.55
C ALA A 227 -4.99 -1.46 -4.85
N GLY A 228 -4.53 -0.29 -5.28
CA GLY A 228 -4.97 0.36 -6.50
C GLY A 228 -4.63 -0.46 -7.76
N GLY A 229 -5.65 -0.63 -8.60
CA GLY A 229 -5.53 -0.24 -10.01
C GLY A 229 -4.77 -1.14 -10.97
N GLN A 230 -4.49 -2.41 -10.66
CA GLN A 230 -4.05 -3.37 -11.66
C GLN A 230 -5.05 -4.52 -11.73
N LYS A 231 -5.56 -4.80 -12.94
CA LYS A 231 -6.46 -5.94 -13.21
C LYS A 231 -5.79 -7.22 -12.69
N VAL A 232 -6.19 -7.66 -11.51
CA VAL A 232 -5.84 -8.98 -10.99
C VAL A 232 -6.72 -9.96 -11.77
N SER A 233 -6.07 -10.79 -12.57
CA SER A 233 -6.71 -11.93 -13.25
C SER A 233 -7.42 -12.80 -12.20
N ASN A 234 -8.67 -13.18 -12.49
CA ASN A 234 -9.68 -13.74 -11.58
C ASN A 234 -9.39 -15.14 -10.98
N ASN A 235 -8.14 -15.62 -10.90
CA ASN A 235 -7.87 -17.02 -10.51
C ASN A 235 -6.79 -17.24 -9.44
N LYS A 236 -6.52 -16.27 -8.54
CA LYS A 236 -5.70 -16.56 -7.34
C LYS A 236 -6.57 -16.51 -6.08
N GLU A 237 -6.63 -17.66 -5.39
CA GLU A 237 -7.14 -17.80 -4.03
C GLU A 237 -6.46 -16.78 -3.10
N PRO A 238 -7.14 -16.32 -2.03
CA PRO A 238 -6.59 -15.33 -1.11
C PRO A 238 -5.54 -16.00 -0.22
N SER A 239 -4.29 -16.09 -0.70
CA SER A 239 -3.17 -16.44 0.16
C SER A 239 -2.88 -15.27 1.11
N THR A 240 -3.00 -15.57 2.39
CA THR A 240 -2.43 -14.87 3.55
C THR A 240 -2.81 -13.38 3.69
N VAL A 241 -3.74 -13.12 4.61
CA VAL A 241 -4.01 -11.79 5.18
C VAL A 241 -2.74 -11.33 5.92
N SER A 242 -1.81 -10.69 5.21
CA SER A 242 -0.64 -10.07 5.79
C SER A 242 -1.04 -8.75 6.46
N GLY A 243 -0.94 -8.74 7.79
CA GLY A 243 -1.16 -7.56 8.63
C GLY A 243 -2.27 -7.76 9.64
N ILE A 244 -1.95 -8.33 10.80
CA ILE A 244 -2.82 -8.15 11.97
C ILE A 244 -2.66 -6.68 12.40
N PRO A 245 -3.74 -5.97 12.72
CA PRO A 245 -3.68 -4.57 13.13
C PRO A 245 -3.33 -4.47 14.63
N TRP A 246 -2.10 -4.85 15.01
CA TRP A 246 -1.64 -4.89 16.41
C TRP A 246 -1.78 -3.55 17.13
N GLU A 247 -1.52 -2.46 16.42
CA GLU A 247 -1.63 -1.10 16.92
C GLU A 247 -3.09 -0.64 17.05
N ASP A 248 -3.97 -1.07 16.15
CA ASP A 248 -5.40 -0.79 16.27
C ASP A 248 -5.99 -1.45 17.52
N ALA A 249 -5.60 -2.70 17.79
CA ALA A 249 -6.00 -3.36 19.03
C ALA A 249 -5.44 -2.67 20.28
N PHE A 250 -4.20 -2.19 20.22
CA PHE A 250 -3.60 -1.44 21.32
C PHE A 250 -4.33 -0.11 21.56
N LEU A 251 -4.51 0.69 20.50
CA LEU A 251 -5.17 1.98 20.58
C LEU A 251 -6.65 1.82 20.97
N THR A 252 -7.37 0.86 20.38
CA THR A 252 -8.78 0.60 20.73
C THR A 252 -8.94 0.18 22.18
N ASN A 253 -7.98 -0.56 22.75
CA ASN A 253 -8.07 -1.00 24.15
C ASN A 253 -7.67 0.09 25.15
N TYR A 254 -6.60 0.84 24.86
CA TYR A 254 -6.05 1.82 25.82
C TYR A 254 -6.51 3.26 25.58
N PHE A 255 -6.79 3.64 24.33
CA PHE A 255 -7.17 4.96 23.82
C PHE A 255 -8.58 4.97 23.20
N THR A 256 -9.53 4.28 23.84
CA THR A 256 -10.91 4.09 23.36
C THR A 256 -11.59 5.33 22.79
N GLU A 257 -11.51 6.47 23.50
CA GLU A 257 -12.12 7.73 23.09
C GLU A 257 -11.51 8.25 21.77
N VAL A 258 -10.19 8.22 21.64
CA VAL A 258 -9.49 8.78 20.46
C VAL A 258 -9.66 7.90 19.23
N THR A 259 -9.87 6.60 19.41
CA THR A 259 -10.12 5.65 18.32
C THR A 259 -11.58 5.59 17.88
N ASP A 260 -12.48 6.21 18.63
CA ASP A 260 -13.90 6.19 18.31
C ASP A 260 -14.24 7.12 17.14
N TYR A 261 -15.08 6.64 16.24
CA TYR A 261 -15.49 7.39 15.06
C TYR A 261 -16.29 8.64 15.42
N SER A 262 -17.18 8.55 16.41
CA SER A 262 -18.00 9.69 16.84
C SER A 262 -17.15 10.77 17.47
N PHE A 263 -16.18 10.41 18.32
CA PHE A 263 -15.23 11.37 18.88
C PHE A 263 -14.47 12.15 17.81
N THR A 264 -14.00 11.45 16.77
CA THR A 264 -13.26 12.09 15.67
C THR A 264 -14.16 13.05 14.89
N ALA A 265 -15.40 12.64 14.59
CA ALA A 265 -16.37 13.48 13.89
C ALA A 265 -16.81 14.70 14.71
N ASP A 266 -16.94 14.53 16.03
CA ASP A 266 -17.26 15.59 16.97
C ASP A 266 -16.11 16.59 17.09
N MET A 267 -14.87 16.12 17.15
CA MET A 267 -13.68 16.99 17.15
C MET A 267 -13.62 17.85 15.89
N GLU A 268 -13.89 17.28 14.72
CA GLU A 268 -13.97 18.04 13.47
C GLU A 268 -15.10 19.09 13.53
N THR A 269 -16.24 18.76 14.14
CA THR A 269 -17.34 19.71 14.35
C THR A 269 -16.95 20.82 15.35
N GLU A 270 -16.19 20.53 16.39
CA GLU A 270 -15.66 21.52 17.32
C GLU A 270 -14.63 22.46 16.66
N LEU A 271 -13.80 21.94 15.76
CA LEU A 271 -12.91 22.77 14.94
C LEU A 271 -13.70 23.69 14.00
N ASP A 272 -14.80 23.20 13.44
CA ASP A 272 -15.72 24.04 12.66
C ASP A 272 -16.31 25.15 13.55
N ASN A 273 -16.74 24.83 14.77
CA ASN A 273 -17.25 25.82 15.74
C ASN A 273 -16.20 26.90 16.09
N VAL A 274 -14.92 26.51 16.22
CA VAL A 274 -13.81 27.44 16.43
C VAL A 274 -13.68 28.38 15.23
N SER A 275 -13.70 27.84 14.01
CA SER A 275 -13.61 28.66 12.78
C SER A 275 -14.82 29.60 12.60
N GLY A 276 -15.99 29.18 13.08
CA GLY A 276 -17.22 29.96 13.13
C GLY A 276 -17.25 30.99 14.27
N GLY A 277 -16.25 31.01 15.14
CA GLY A 277 -16.16 31.93 16.28
C GLY A 277 -17.09 31.60 17.45
N VAL A 278 -17.66 30.39 17.48
CA VAL A 278 -18.58 29.93 18.55
C VAL A 278 -17.80 29.47 19.78
N THR A 279 -16.63 28.84 19.58
CA THR A 279 -15.80 28.27 20.65
C THR A 279 -14.36 28.82 20.63
N GLU A 280 -13.73 28.95 21.80
CA GLU A 280 -12.33 29.39 21.90
C GLU A 280 -11.37 28.23 21.62
N TRP A 281 -10.49 28.37 20.63
CA TRP A 281 -9.52 27.33 20.24
C TRP A 281 -8.61 26.87 21.38
N LYS A 282 -8.18 27.78 22.28
CA LYS A 282 -7.33 27.45 23.42
C LYS A 282 -8.07 26.63 24.48
N GLY A 283 -9.36 26.88 24.66
CA GLY A 283 -10.22 26.08 25.54
C GLY A 283 -10.34 24.66 25.03
N LEU A 284 -10.70 24.51 23.75
CA LEU A 284 -10.78 23.21 23.08
C LEU A 284 -9.48 22.40 23.20
N LEU A 285 -8.33 23.02 22.91
CA LEU A 285 -7.03 22.35 23.02
C LEU A 285 -6.70 21.93 24.46
N ARG A 286 -7.03 22.76 25.45
CA ARG A 286 -6.80 22.45 26.86
C ARG A 286 -7.65 21.28 27.31
N ASP A 287 -8.91 21.25 26.92
CA ASP A 287 -9.84 20.17 27.27
C ASP A 287 -9.40 18.85 26.62
N TYR A 288 -9.06 18.90 25.33
CA TYR A 288 -8.51 17.75 24.61
C TYR A 288 -7.22 17.24 25.28
N TRP A 289 -6.25 18.12 25.53
CA TRP A 289 -4.97 17.73 26.12
C TRP A 289 -5.12 17.17 27.53
N THR A 290 -6.03 17.70 28.33
CA THR A 290 -6.31 17.22 29.68
C THR A 290 -6.82 15.78 29.64
N ARG A 291 -7.75 15.46 28.72
CA ARG A 291 -8.22 14.08 28.51
C ARG A 291 -7.11 13.19 27.96
N PHE A 292 -6.47 13.58 26.85
CA PHE A 292 -5.44 12.80 26.18
C PHE A 292 -4.23 12.49 27.08
N SER A 293 -3.75 13.47 27.85
CA SER A 293 -2.63 13.25 28.78
C SER A 293 -2.98 12.28 29.91
N ALA A 294 -4.24 12.20 30.33
CA ALA A 294 -4.69 11.18 31.27
C ALA A 294 -4.60 9.78 30.66
N TYR A 295 -4.96 9.61 29.38
CA TYR A 295 -4.72 8.36 28.64
C TYR A 295 -3.24 7.98 28.62
N CYS A 296 -2.36 8.91 28.26
CA CYS A 296 -0.91 8.67 28.25
C CYS A 296 -0.37 8.21 29.62
N LYS A 297 -0.76 8.88 30.71
CA LYS A 297 -0.36 8.51 32.08
C LYS A 297 -0.82 7.12 32.49
N ARG A 298 -2.00 6.69 32.04
CA ARG A 298 -2.48 5.31 32.31
C ARG A 298 -1.61 4.29 31.58
N VAL A 299 -1.30 4.56 30.31
CA VAL A 299 -0.52 3.65 29.46
C VAL A 299 0.96 3.58 29.86
N GLU A 300 1.52 4.67 30.38
CA GLU A 300 2.89 4.72 30.89
C GLU A 300 3.16 3.65 31.96
N ASN A 301 2.13 3.30 32.76
CA ASN A 301 2.23 2.30 33.82
C ASN A 301 1.98 0.85 33.33
N VAL A 302 1.68 0.65 32.05
CA VAL A 302 1.37 -0.68 31.49
C VAL A 302 2.65 -1.40 31.10
N GLN A 303 2.80 -2.64 31.56
CA GLN A 303 3.94 -3.48 31.20
C GLN A 303 3.74 -4.15 29.83
N ILE A 304 4.82 -4.35 29.07
CA ILE A 304 4.79 -4.99 27.75
C ILE A 304 4.10 -6.37 27.80
N GLN A 305 4.32 -7.15 28.86
CA GLN A 305 3.69 -8.46 29.05
C GLN A 305 2.15 -8.40 29.14
N GLN A 306 1.59 -7.31 29.67
CA GLN A 306 0.15 -7.11 29.71
C GLN A 306 -0.39 -6.85 28.30
N VAL A 307 0.35 -6.11 27.48
CA VAL A 307 0.03 -5.86 26.07
C VAL A 307 0.12 -7.14 25.25
N GLU A 308 1.16 -7.95 25.45
CA GLU A 308 1.32 -9.26 24.80
C GLU A 308 0.12 -10.18 25.08
N LYS A 309 -0.26 -10.33 26.35
CA LYS A 309 -1.42 -11.14 26.74
C LYS A 309 -2.74 -10.62 26.17
N MET A 310 -2.90 -9.29 26.13
CA MET A 310 -4.08 -8.66 25.55
C MET A 310 -4.19 -8.95 24.05
N LEU A 311 -3.07 -8.82 23.31
CA LEU A 311 -3.02 -9.11 21.87
C LEU A 311 -3.24 -10.60 21.60
N GLU A 312 -2.61 -11.47 22.39
CA GLU A 312 -2.76 -12.92 22.27
C GLU A 312 -4.23 -13.35 22.43
N LYS A 313 -4.91 -12.84 23.45
CA LYS A 313 -6.34 -13.13 23.69
C LYS A 313 -7.24 -12.61 22.58
N ARG A 314 -6.92 -11.44 22.00
CA ARG A 314 -7.75 -10.80 20.97
C ARG A 314 -7.65 -11.53 19.62
N TYR A 315 -6.47 -12.07 19.31
CA TYR A 315 -6.15 -12.67 18.01
C TYR A 315 -5.78 -14.14 18.10
N GLU A 316 -6.25 -14.83 19.13
CA GLU A 316 -5.90 -16.21 19.44
C GLU A 316 -6.10 -17.14 18.24
N ASP A 317 -7.27 -17.08 17.61
CA ASP A 317 -7.63 -17.90 16.45
C ASP A 317 -6.69 -17.64 15.27
N PHE A 318 -6.29 -16.39 15.03
CA PHE A 318 -5.41 -16.04 13.93
C PHE A 318 -3.96 -16.42 14.22
N LEU A 319 -3.46 -16.11 15.42
CA LEU A 319 -2.06 -16.30 15.79
C LEU A 319 -1.69 -17.77 15.78
N PHE A 320 -2.58 -18.64 16.26
CA PHE A 320 -2.27 -20.05 16.50
C PHE A 320 -2.95 -21.03 15.53
N SER A 321 -3.86 -20.59 14.66
CA SER A 321 -4.48 -21.47 13.63
C SER A 321 -3.47 -22.15 12.70
N SER A 322 -2.33 -21.52 12.47
CA SER A 322 -1.27 -22.06 11.61
C SER A 322 -0.30 -23.01 12.31
N LEU A 323 -0.48 -23.26 13.61
CA LEU A 323 0.37 -24.21 14.33
C LEU A 323 -0.12 -25.65 14.14
N PRO A 324 0.81 -26.61 13.97
CA PRO A 324 0.46 -28.02 13.76
C PRO A 324 -0.19 -28.68 14.98
N ASP A 325 0.14 -28.22 16.20
CA ASP A 325 -0.43 -28.74 17.44
C ASP A 325 -1.35 -27.70 18.13
N PRO A 326 -2.62 -28.05 18.42
CA PRO A 326 -3.55 -27.15 19.10
C PRO A 326 -3.19 -26.92 20.57
N THR A 327 -2.33 -27.76 21.17
CA THR A 327 -1.92 -27.68 22.57
C THR A 327 -0.81 -26.66 22.83
N ARG A 328 -0.30 -25.99 21.79
CA ARG A 328 0.76 -24.95 21.85
C ARG A 328 2.04 -25.41 22.55
N THR A 329 2.30 -26.70 22.62
CA THR A 329 3.48 -27.24 23.31
C THR A 329 4.74 -26.96 22.49
N CYS A 330 5.81 -26.50 23.14
CA CYS A 330 7.06 -26.16 22.46
C CYS A 330 7.80 -27.44 22.01
N PRO A 331 8.10 -27.61 20.71
CA PRO A 331 8.74 -28.81 20.20
C PRO A 331 10.22 -28.95 20.60
N SER A 332 10.86 -27.85 21.03
CA SER A 332 12.28 -27.86 21.41
C SER A 332 12.53 -28.26 22.86
N CYS A 333 11.58 -28.02 23.77
CA CYS A 333 11.75 -28.30 25.20
C CYS A 333 10.65 -29.20 25.79
N SER A 334 9.57 -29.45 25.05
CA SER A 334 8.43 -30.31 25.42
C SER A 334 7.67 -29.92 26.71
N GLU A 335 8.16 -28.95 27.47
CA GLU A 335 7.55 -28.45 28.72
C GLU A 335 6.96 -27.04 28.57
N GLY A 336 7.57 -26.19 27.74
CA GLY A 336 7.15 -24.80 27.56
C GLY A 336 5.96 -24.64 26.61
N THR A 337 5.25 -23.52 26.74
CA THR A 337 4.12 -23.16 25.88
C THR A 337 4.51 -22.05 24.90
N LEU A 338 4.04 -22.14 23.66
CA LEU A 338 4.23 -21.13 22.63
C LEU A 338 3.30 -19.94 22.89
N VAL A 339 3.90 -18.76 23.08
CA VAL A 339 3.20 -17.51 23.39
C VAL A 339 3.61 -16.41 22.43
N PHE A 340 2.75 -15.41 22.25
CA PHE A 340 3.04 -14.22 21.48
C PHE A 340 4.00 -13.30 22.24
N LYS A 341 5.09 -12.88 21.59
CA LYS A 341 6.12 -11.99 22.16
C LYS A 341 6.46 -10.84 21.21
N VAL A 342 6.76 -9.69 21.82
CA VAL A 342 7.27 -8.50 21.13
C VAL A 342 8.78 -8.48 21.23
N SER A 343 9.46 -8.19 20.12
CA SER A 343 10.91 -8.06 20.08
C SER A 343 11.40 -6.93 21.01
N LYS A 344 12.47 -7.18 21.76
CA LYS A 344 13.08 -6.23 22.69
C LYS A 344 13.62 -4.96 22.00
N PHE A 345 13.87 -5.04 20.69
CA PHE A 345 14.30 -3.91 19.86
C PHE A 345 13.13 -3.13 19.24
N GLY A 346 11.89 -3.45 19.62
CA GLY A 346 10.67 -2.78 19.12
C GLY A 346 10.27 -3.19 17.70
N SER A 347 11.18 -3.78 16.92
CA SER A 347 10.92 -4.18 15.53
C SER A 347 10.67 -5.69 15.41
N GLY A 348 9.41 -6.12 15.58
CA GLY A 348 8.95 -7.46 15.19
C GLY A 348 8.12 -8.21 16.23
N TYR A 349 7.14 -8.97 15.75
CA TYR A 349 6.28 -9.86 16.54
C TYR A 349 6.60 -11.30 16.18
N PHE A 350 6.67 -12.17 17.18
CA PHE A 350 6.96 -13.58 16.96
C PHE A 350 6.26 -14.45 18.00
N ILE A 351 6.07 -15.71 17.64
CA ILE A 351 5.59 -16.75 18.54
C ILE A 351 6.81 -17.48 19.08
N GLY A 352 7.02 -17.45 20.38
CA GLY A 352 8.20 -18.04 21.03
C GLY A 352 7.84 -18.80 22.30
N CYS A 353 8.76 -19.66 22.74
CA CYS A 353 8.60 -20.42 23.98
C CYS A 353 8.56 -19.48 25.20
N ASP A 354 7.64 -19.72 26.13
CA ASP A 354 7.52 -19.01 27.42
C ASP A 354 8.75 -19.21 28.32
N GLY A 355 9.38 -20.39 28.26
CA GLY A 355 10.58 -20.79 29.00
C GLY A 355 11.87 -20.03 28.65
N TYR A 356 11.81 -18.84 28.09
CA TYR A 356 12.98 -17.97 27.94
C TYR A 356 13.44 -17.48 29.32
N PRO A 357 14.75 -17.49 29.67
CA PRO A 357 15.91 -17.65 28.80
C PRO A 357 16.45 -19.09 28.61
N SER A 358 15.87 -20.12 29.26
CA SER A 358 16.35 -21.50 29.15
C SER A 358 16.03 -22.13 27.79
N CYS A 359 14.89 -21.80 27.19
CA CYS A 359 14.52 -22.17 25.82
C CYS A 359 14.43 -20.92 24.93
N LYS A 360 15.16 -20.90 23.81
CA LYS A 360 15.20 -19.79 22.83
C LYS A 360 14.43 -20.10 21.54
N PHE A 361 13.55 -21.10 21.58
CA PHE A 361 12.79 -21.52 20.41
C PHE A 361 11.80 -20.44 19.96
N VAL A 362 11.80 -20.16 18.66
CA VAL A 362 10.87 -19.26 17.98
C VAL A 362 10.15 -20.08 16.92
N ALA A 363 8.84 -20.23 17.05
CA ALA A 363 8.02 -21.05 16.16
C ALA A 363 7.73 -20.34 14.84
N LYS A 364 7.44 -19.04 14.91
CA LYS A 364 7.04 -18.24 13.74
C LYS A 364 7.32 -16.76 13.97
N THR A 365 7.92 -16.10 12.99
CA THR A 365 7.98 -14.64 12.94
C THR A 365 6.79 -14.15 12.13
N LEU A 366 6.08 -13.14 12.64
CA LEU A 366 4.86 -12.61 12.01
C LEU A 366 5.16 -11.44 11.04
N TYR A 367 6.44 -11.16 10.80
CA TYR A 367 6.95 -10.17 9.84
C TYR A 367 8.13 -10.76 9.05
N GLY A 368 8.05 -10.69 7.73
CA GLY A 368 9.14 -11.07 6.81
C GLY A 368 8.67 -12.00 5.68
N GLU A 369 8.77 -11.47 4.45
CA GLU A 369 8.80 -12.18 3.15
C GLU A 369 7.47 -12.73 2.61
N ASP A 370 6.63 -11.82 2.09
CA ASP A 370 6.03 -12.00 0.75
C ASP A 370 6.94 -11.25 -0.24
N GLU A 371 8.09 -11.83 -0.60
CA GLU A 371 8.78 -11.51 -1.85
C GLU A 371 8.91 -12.82 -2.63
N ASP A 372 8.12 -12.89 -3.71
CA ASP A 372 8.21 -13.79 -4.86
C ASP A 372 8.11 -15.31 -4.61
N GLU A 373 6.99 -15.89 -5.06
CA GLU A 373 6.90 -17.28 -5.51
C GLU A 373 7.88 -17.50 -6.67
N ASP A 374 9.17 -17.66 -6.37
CA ASP A 374 10.09 -18.43 -7.19
C ASP A 374 10.63 -19.55 -6.30
N GLU A 375 10.51 -20.79 -6.79
CA GLU A 375 10.90 -22.02 -6.11
C GLU A 375 12.23 -21.89 -5.37
N THR A 376 12.16 -21.60 -4.07
CA THR A 376 13.24 -21.77 -3.12
C THR A 376 12.72 -22.69 -2.03
N PRO A 377 13.47 -23.75 -1.67
CA PRO A 377 13.02 -24.67 -0.64
C PRO A 377 12.94 -23.91 0.69
N LYS A 378 11.78 -24.03 1.32
CA LYS A 378 11.44 -23.63 2.69
C LYS A 378 12.69 -23.57 3.59
N ASN A 379 13.04 -22.38 4.07
CA ASN A 379 14.05 -22.19 5.11
C ASN A 379 13.50 -22.70 6.46
N THR A 380 13.46 -24.01 6.62
CA THR A 380 13.51 -24.70 7.91
C THR A 380 14.97 -25.07 8.16
N CYS A 381 15.74 -24.22 8.82
CA CYS A 381 17.09 -24.60 9.23
C CYS A 381 17.03 -25.45 10.50
N VAL A 382 16.89 -26.76 10.29
CA VAL A 382 16.94 -27.82 11.30
C VAL A 382 18.18 -28.71 11.11
N GLU A 383 19.11 -28.36 10.22
CA GLU A 383 20.29 -29.19 9.98
C GLU A 383 21.39 -28.95 11.01
N GLU A 384 21.86 -30.04 11.64
CA GLU A 384 23.02 -30.05 12.51
C GLU A 384 24.28 -29.57 11.76
N PRO A 385 25.24 -28.92 12.44
CA PRO A 385 26.47 -28.44 11.81
C PRO A 385 27.24 -29.60 11.15
N LYS A 386 27.31 -29.59 9.81
CA LYS A 386 27.99 -30.62 9.03
C LYS A 386 29.50 -30.36 9.02
N LEU A 387 30.28 -31.31 9.52
CA LEU A 387 31.75 -31.25 9.45
C LEU A 387 32.22 -31.61 8.04
N LEU A 388 32.84 -30.66 7.33
CA LEU A 388 33.33 -30.86 5.96
C LEU A 388 34.76 -31.40 5.93
N GLY A 389 35.54 -31.18 6.98
CA GLY A 389 36.92 -31.67 7.12
C GLY A 389 37.81 -30.79 7.98
N VAL A 390 39.12 -30.92 7.81
CA VAL A 390 40.15 -30.15 8.55
C VAL A 390 40.99 -29.37 7.55
N HIS A 391 41.30 -28.11 7.87
CA HIS A 391 42.12 -27.26 7.04
C HIS A 391 43.58 -27.75 7.02
N PRO A 392 44.18 -27.99 5.83
CA PRO A 392 45.49 -28.66 5.69
C PRO A 392 46.65 -27.91 6.37
N ASN A 393 46.58 -26.58 6.46
CA ASN A 393 47.68 -25.78 7.04
C ASN A 393 47.47 -25.37 8.51
N THR A 394 46.23 -25.33 9.00
CA THR A 394 45.91 -24.76 10.34
C THR A 394 45.39 -25.81 11.32
N ASN A 395 45.10 -27.04 10.85
CA ASN A 395 44.47 -28.11 11.64
C ASN A 395 43.12 -27.71 12.28
N GLU A 396 42.48 -26.65 11.81
CA GLU A 396 41.16 -26.22 12.29
C GLU A 396 40.03 -26.91 11.51
N LYS A 397 38.94 -27.23 12.21
CA LYS A 397 37.75 -27.84 11.61
C LYS A 397 37.04 -26.86 10.67
N VAL A 398 36.64 -27.33 9.49
CA VAL A 398 35.79 -26.57 8.55
C VAL A 398 34.37 -27.10 8.68
N ILE A 399 33.45 -26.23 9.11
CA ILE A 399 32.08 -26.59 9.49
C ILE A 399 31.09 -25.81 8.63
N LEU A 400 30.09 -26.50 8.07
CA LEU A 400 28.96 -25.90 7.38
C LEU A 400 27.80 -25.71 8.39
N LYS A 401 27.30 -24.48 8.50
CA LYS A 401 26.22 -24.09 9.43
C LYS A 401 25.11 -23.36 8.68
N CYS A 402 23.89 -23.45 9.18
CA CYS A 402 22.82 -22.54 8.75
C CYS A 402 22.63 -21.39 9.75
N GLY A 403 22.48 -20.17 9.23
CA GLY A 403 22.16 -18.98 10.01
C GLY A 403 20.98 -18.19 9.44
N PRO A 404 20.60 -17.06 10.04
CA PRO A 404 19.45 -16.24 9.63
C PRO A 404 19.56 -15.65 8.22
N TYR A 405 20.78 -15.64 7.64
CA TYR A 405 21.06 -15.15 6.29
C TYR A 405 21.37 -16.27 5.29
N GLY A 406 21.06 -17.52 5.64
CA GLY A 406 21.33 -18.72 4.84
C GLY A 406 22.56 -19.52 5.32
N HIS A 407 22.95 -20.50 4.51
CA HIS A 407 24.09 -21.39 4.79
C HIS A 407 25.44 -20.65 4.70
N TYR A 408 26.35 -20.99 5.61
CA TYR A 408 27.69 -20.42 5.68
C TYR A 408 28.72 -21.46 6.15
N VAL A 409 29.95 -21.31 5.65
CA VAL A 409 31.11 -22.11 6.07
C VAL A 409 31.86 -21.34 7.15
N GLN A 410 32.30 -22.03 8.20
CA GLN A 410 33.08 -21.50 9.30
C GLN A 410 34.37 -22.28 9.48
N LEU A 411 35.48 -21.56 9.66
CA LEU A 411 36.77 -22.11 10.08
C LEU A 411 36.87 -22.06 11.61
N GLY A 412 36.99 -23.23 12.24
CA GLY A 412 37.06 -23.41 13.68
C GLY A 412 35.71 -23.39 14.41
N GLU A 413 35.73 -23.80 15.68
CA GLU A 413 34.56 -23.78 16.56
C GLU A 413 34.39 -22.40 17.21
N ASP A 414 33.16 -22.09 17.66
CA ASP A 414 32.88 -20.81 18.33
C ASP A 414 33.50 -20.81 19.74
N LYS A 415 34.55 -20.02 19.94
CA LYS A 415 35.23 -19.83 21.24
C LYS A 415 34.95 -18.43 21.79
N LYS A 416 34.74 -18.31 23.12
CA LYS A 416 34.54 -17.00 23.78
C LYS A 416 35.76 -16.09 23.53
N GLY A 417 35.53 -14.94 22.90
CA GLY A 417 36.56 -13.93 22.63
C GLY A 417 37.29 -14.06 21.28
N HIS A 418 36.98 -15.06 20.47
CA HIS A 418 37.56 -15.24 19.13
C HIS A 418 36.48 -15.17 18.06
N VAL A 419 36.69 -14.35 17.02
CA VAL A 419 35.77 -14.25 15.87
C VAL A 419 36.29 -15.20 14.78
N PRO A 420 35.65 -16.37 14.57
CA PRO A 420 36.09 -17.31 13.54
C PRO A 420 35.86 -16.72 12.14
N GLN A 421 36.69 -17.14 11.20
CA GLN A 421 36.53 -16.76 9.80
C GLN A 421 35.30 -17.46 9.21
N ARG A 422 34.45 -16.68 8.53
CA ARG A 422 33.17 -17.16 7.97
C ARG A 422 33.04 -16.73 6.51
N ALA A 423 32.45 -17.60 5.70
CA ALA A 423 32.13 -17.32 4.30
C ALA A 423 30.68 -17.73 3.99
N ASN A 424 29.96 -16.88 3.26
CA ASN A 424 28.57 -17.16 2.87
C ASN A 424 28.53 -18.19 1.73
N ALA A 425 27.67 -19.20 1.85
CA ALA A 425 27.48 -20.27 0.87
C ALA A 425 26.07 -20.24 0.22
N SER A 426 25.29 -19.17 0.43
CA SER A 426 23.88 -19.07 -0.01
C SER A 426 23.71 -18.94 -1.52
N HIS A 427 24.79 -18.73 -2.28
CA HIS A 427 24.78 -18.71 -3.74
C HIS A 427 24.82 -20.12 -4.36
N ILE A 428 25.13 -21.15 -3.57
CA ILE A 428 25.18 -22.54 -4.01
C ILE A 428 23.78 -23.14 -3.88
N LYS A 429 23.23 -23.62 -5.00
CA LYS A 429 21.87 -24.19 -5.05
C LYS A 429 21.74 -25.52 -4.30
N ASP A 430 22.78 -26.36 -4.36
CA ASP A 430 22.83 -27.64 -3.64
C ASP A 430 23.87 -27.59 -2.51
N VAL A 431 23.38 -27.35 -1.29
CA VAL A 431 24.19 -27.21 -0.07
C VAL A 431 24.93 -28.50 0.29
N ASN A 432 24.38 -29.66 -0.08
CA ASN A 432 24.97 -30.96 0.23
C ASN A 432 26.16 -31.33 -0.66
N SER A 433 26.29 -30.67 -1.81
CA SER A 433 27.39 -30.85 -2.77
C SER A 433 28.70 -30.15 -2.38
N ILE A 434 28.71 -29.34 -1.31
CA ILE A 434 29.89 -28.57 -0.90
C ILE A 434 30.98 -29.50 -0.37
N THR A 435 32.10 -29.57 -1.09
CA THR A 435 33.31 -30.31 -0.70
C THR A 435 34.25 -29.45 0.15
N LEU A 436 35.23 -30.09 0.82
CA LEU A 436 36.26 -29.40 1.59
C LEU A 436 37.03 -28.37 0.75
N GLU A 437 37.36 -28.70 -0.49
CA GLU A 437 38.09 -27.82 -1.41
C GLU A 437 37.28 -26.56 -1.75
N GLY A 438 35.98 -26.72 -2.06
CA GLY A 438 35.08 -25.59 -2.32
C GLY A 438 34.87 -24.71 -1.08
N ALA A 439 34.79 -25.33 0.11
CA ALA A 439 34.69 -24.61 1.38
C ALA A 439 35.93 -23.77 1.68
N LEU A 440 37.13 -24.30 1.41
CA LEU A 440 38.40 -23.57 1.54
C LEU A 440 38.49 -22.41 0.55
N GLU A 441 38.00 -22.58 -0.68
CA GLU A 441 37.96 -21.50 -1.67
C GLU A 441 37.07 -20.35 -1.21
N LEU A 442 35.89 -20.64 -0.67
CA LEU A 442 34.97 -19.63 -0.13
C LEU A 442 35.59 -18.83 1.02
N LEU A 443 36.35 -19.49 1.89
CA LEU A 443 37.01 -18.86 3.03
C LEU A 443 38.13 -17.90 2.62
N ARG A 444 38.66 -17.96 1.40
CA ARG A 444 39.71 -17.03 0.92
C ARG A 444 39.23 -15.59 0.73
N TYR A 445 37.92 -15.37 0.65
CA TYR A 445 37.34 -14.05 0.44
C TYR A 445 36.95 -13.41 1.78
N PRO A 446 37.23 -12.11 2.00
CA PRO A 446 37.68 -11.11 1.03
C PRO A 446 39.18 -11.17 0.70
N LEU A 447 39.52 -11.18 -0.60
CA LEU A 447 40.91 -11.15 -1.07
C LEU A 447 41.38 -9.71 -1.28
N THR A 448 42.55 -9.36 -0.77
CA THR A 448 43.15 -8.03 -0.99
C THR A 448 44.00 -8.07 -2.26
N LEU A 449 43.62 -7.27 -3.28
CA LEU A 449 44.31 -7.26 -4.59
C LEU A 449 45.50 -6.28 -4.63
N GLY A 450 45.50 -5.27 -3.76
CA GLY A 450 46.53 -4.22 -3.70
C GLY A 450 45.98 -2.92 -3.12
N ASN A 451 46.85 -1.93 -2.92
CA ASN A 451 46.46 -0.60 -2.45
C ASN A 451 46.26 0.34 -3.64
N HIS A 452 45.19 1.13 -3.60
CA HIS A 452 44.87 2.09 -4.65
C HIS A 452 45.90 3.24 -4.66
N PRO A 453 46.40 3.66 -5.84
CA PRO A 453 47.54 4.59 -5.94
C PRO A 453 47.26 6.00 -5.41
N GLU A 454 46.00 6.46 -5.47
CA GLU A 454 45.64 7.84 -5.07
C GLU A 454 45.39 8.01 -3.56
N ASP A 455 44.94 6.96 -2.87
CA ASP A 455 44.51 7.06 -1.47
C ASP A 455 45.16 6.06 -0.52
N GLY A 456 46.02 5.17 -1.04
CA GLY A 456 46.75 4.16 -0.30
C GLY A 456 45.88 3.07 0.34
N GLN A 457 44.57 3.03 0.05
CA GLN A 457 43.64 2.10 0.71
C GLN A 457 43.47 0.79 -0.06
N PRO A 458 43.22 -0.33 0.64
CA PRO A 458 43.14 -1.64 0.02
C PRO A 458 41.89 -1.79 -0.88
N VAL A 459 42.10 -2.41 -2.04
CA VAL A 459 41.07 -2.87 -2.96
C VAL A 459 40.76 -4.33 -2.67
N PHE A 460 39.50 -4.63 -2.38
CA PHE A 460 39.05 -5.98 -2.01
C PHE A 460 38.24 -6.63 -3.13
N LEU A 461 38.48 -7.92 -3.37
CA LEU A 461 37.59 -8.79 -4.12
C LEU A 461 36.70 -9.56 -3.13
N LYS A 462 35.38 -9.40 -3.25
CA LYS A 462 34.37 -9.98 -2.36
C LYS A 462 33.37 -10.83 -3.12
N LEU A 463 32.95 -11.92 -2.50
CA LEU A 463 31.84 -12.75 -2.98
C LEU A 463 30.49 -12.17 -2.50
N SER A 464 29.52 -12.06 -3.39
CA SER A 464 28.17 -11.52 -3.12
C SER A 464 27.08 -12.41 -3.73
N LYS A 465 25.81 -12.19 -3.38
CA LYS A 465 24.65 -12.91 -3.96
C LYS A 465 24.62 -12.88 -5.49
N SER A 466 25.09 -11.79 -6.09
CA SER A 466 25.11 -11.58 -7.56
C SER A 466 26.42 -12.01 -8.24
N GLY A 467 27.36 -12.63 -7.51
CA GLY A 467 28.70 -13.00 -8.00
C GLY A 467 29.83 -12.19 -7.35
N PHE A 468 31.01 -12.18 -7.97
CA PHE A 468 32.18 -11.48 -7.45
C PHE A 468 32.09 -9.96 -7.66
N THR A 469 32.55 -9.20 -6.66
CA THR A 469 32.50 -7.74 -6.65
C THR A 469 33.85 -7.17 -6.20
N VAL A 470 34.35 -6.18 -6.92
CA VAL A 470 35.51 -5.40 -6.51
C VAL A 470 35.01 -4.21 -5.70
N ARG A 471 35.57 -4.02 -4.52
CA ARG A 471 35.21 -2.93 -3.61
C ARG A 471 36.43 -2.13 -3.23
N HIS A 472 36.32 -0.82 -3.39
CA HIS A 472 37.26 0.17 -2.84
C HIS A 472 36.43 1.21 -2.09
N ARG A 473 36.67 1.39 -0.79
CA ARG A 473 35.86 2.27 0.08
C ARG A 473 34.34 2.09 -0.10
N ARG A 474 33.71 3.06 -0.78
CA ARG A 474 32.27 3.19 -1.05
C ARG A 474 31.90 2.84 -2.50
N THR A 475 32.89 2.65 -3.37
CA THR A 475 32.66 2.24 -4.76
C THR A 475 32.67 0.71 -4.84
N MET A 476 31.67 0.18 -5.52
CA MET A 476 31.57 -1.25 -5.81
C MET A 476 31.35 -1.44 -7.30
N ALA A 477 32.13 -2.32 -7.91
CA ALA A 477 31.97 -2.74 -9.29
C ALA A 477 31.73 -4.25 -9.35
N THR A 478 30.69 -4.67 -10.08
CA THR A 478 30.40 -6.08 -10.29
C THR A 478 31.34 -6.67 -11.33
N VAL A 479 31.94 -7.82 -11.04
CA VAL A 479 32.75 -8.57 -12.01
C VAL A 479 31.80 -9.30 -12.97
N PRO A 480 32.01 -9.21 -14.30
CA PRO A 480 31.19 -9.93 -15.27
C PRO A 480 31.23 -11.45 -15.06
N LYS A 481 30.10 -12.13 -15.27
CA LYS A 481 29.95 -13.58 -15.02
C LYS A 481 30.87 -14.48 -15.86
N ASN A 482 31.47 -13.95 -16.93
CA ASN A 482 32.36 -14.70 -17.84
C ASN A 482 33.84 -14.65 -17.40
N VAL A 483 34.17 -14.05 -16.26
CA VAL A 483 35.54 -13.88 -15.79
C VAL A 483 35.73 -14.68 -14.50
N GLU A 484 36.68 -15.63 -14.54
CA GLU A 484 37.07 -16.41 -13.37
C GLU A 484 37.74 -15.55 -12.29
N PRO A 485 37.52 -15.84 -10.99
CA PRO A 485 38.03 -15.00 -9.89
C PRO A 485 39.55 -14.88 -9.86
N SER A 486 40.26 -15.95 -10.24
CA SER A 486 41.73 -16.01 -10.31
C SER A 486 42.31 -15.12 -11.42
N ALA A 487 41.50 -14.75 -12.42
CA ALA A 487 41.92 -13.91 -13.54
C ALA A 487 41.77 -12.40 -13.28
N VAL A 488 41.25 -12.01 -12.10
CA VAL A 488 41.06 -10.62 -11.69
C VAL A 488 42.33 -10.10 -11.01
N THR A 489 43.21 -9.49 -11.81
CA THR A 489 44.41 -8.79 -11.31
C THR A 489 44.07 -7.37 -10.85
N PHE A 490 44.97 -6.75 -10.07
CA PHE A 490 44.84 -5.38 -9.58
C PHE A 490 44.51 -4.37 -10.71
N GLU A 491 45.17 -4.47 -11.86
CA GLU A 491 44.95 -3.61 -13.02
C GLU A 491 43.53 -3.73 -13.60
N LYS A 492 42.99 -4.96 -13.68
CA LYS A 492 41.61 -5.18 -14.14
C LYS A 492 40.59 -4.68 -13.11
N ALA A 493 40.88 -4.85 -11.82
CA ALA A 493 40.04 -4.34 -10.75
C ALA A 493 39.93 -2.81 -10.80
N MET A 494 41.03 -2.11 -11.05
CA MET A 494 41.06 -0.66 -11.25
C MET A 494 40.22 -0.24 -12.47
N LYS A 495 40.34 -0.96 -13.60
CA LYS A 495 39.54 -0.70 -14.80
C LYS A 495 38.03 -0.87 -14.55
N LEU A 496 37.63 -1.83 -13.73
CA LEU A 496 36.23 -2.04 -13.34
C LEU A 496 35.71 -0.93 -12.41
N LEU A 497 36.56 -0.44 -11.49
CA LEU A 497 36.21 0.65 -10.56
C LEU A 497 36.12 2.02 -11.25
N SER A 498 36.75 2.22 -12.41
CA SER A 498 36.62 3.44 -13.23
C SER A 498 35.54 3.33 -14.32
N GLY A 499 34.82 2.20 -14.40
CA GLY A 499 33.81 1.95 -15.43
C GLY A 499 32.44 2.57 -15.15
N LYS A 500 31.52 2.51 -16.13
CA LYS A 500 30.14 3.04 -16.00
C LYS A 500 29.23 2.24 -15.05
N ASN A 501 29.63 1.01 -14.68
CA ASN A 501 28.81 0.08 -13.88
C ASN A 501 29.08 0.18 -12.36
N VAL A 502 29.68 1.28 -11.91
CA VAL A 502 30.09 1.47 -10.51
C VAL A 502 28.90 1.95 -9.68
N ARG A 503 28.63 1.25 -8.58
CA ARG A 503 27.62 1.63 -7.59
C ARG A 503 28.31 2.30 -6.40
N LEU A 504 27.78 3.45 -5.97
CA LEU A 504 28.19 4.14 -4.76
C LEU A 504 27.32 3.71 -3.58
N CYS A 505 27.94 3.16 -2.54
CA CYS A 505 27.25 2.73 -1.33
C CYS A 505 27.17 3.84 -0.27
N GLY A 506 25.98 4.03 0.30
CA GLY A 506 25.68 4.93 1.41
C GLY A 506 25.26 6.34 0.99
N ARG A 507 24.62 7.07 1.91
CA ARG A 507 24.13 8.45 1.70
C ARG A 507 25.30 9.43 1.44
N PRO A 508 25.25 10.27 0.39
CA PRO A 508 26.28 11.30 0.20
C PRO A 508 26.26 12.29 1.37
N LYS A 509 27.44 12.66 1.87
CA LYS A 509 27.56 13.68 2.91
C LYS A 509 27.17 15.00 2.24
N ARG A 510 26.10 15.67 2.68
CA ARG A 510 25.76 17.03 2.20
C ARG A 510 26.95 17.93 2.51
N VAL A 511 27.69 18.34 1.49
CA VAL A 511 28.67 19.42 1.61
C VAL A 511 27.85 20.69 1.79
N LYS A 512 27.94 21.33 2.96
CA LYS A 512 27.42 22.70 3.12
C LYS A 512 28.27 23.59 2.20
N PRO A 513 27.66 24.47 1.38
CA PRO A 513 28.44 25.42 0.61
C PRO A 513 29.23 26.30 1.58
N THR A 514 30.54 26.27 1.45
CA THR A 514 31.45 27.20 2.10
C THR A 514 31.17 28.59 1.52
N VAL A 515 30.68 29.49 2.37
CA VAL A 515 30.70 30.92 2.10
C VAL A 515 32.17 31.32 2.03
N VAL A 516 32.58 31.89 0.91
CA VAL A 516 33.90 32.50 0.76
C VAL A 516 33.70 33.94 1.19
N ASP A 517 34.20 34.28 2.38
CA ASP A 517 34.35 35.67 2.79
C ASP A 517 35.60 36.22 2.07
N GLU A 518 35.41 37.25 1.25
CA GLU A 518 36.49 38.05 0.68
C GLU A 518 37.01 38.99 1.78
N GLU A 519 38.19 38.71 2.33
CA GLU A 519 38.92 39.66 3.16
C GLU A 519 39.74 40.60 2.26
N GLU A 520 39.37 41.89 2.29
CA GLU A 520 40.20 43.01 1.82
C GLU A 520 41.49 43.07 2.67
N GLY A 521 42.64 43.02 2.02
CA GLY A 521 43.95 43.22 2.64
C GLY A 521 44.45 44.64 2.38
N ASP A 522 44.49 45.44 3.43
CA ASP A 522 45.21 46.72 3.48
C ASP A 522 46.73 46.47 3.47
N GLU A 523 47.44 47.02 2.49
CA GLU A 523 48.90 47.16 2.49
C GLU A 523 49.29 48.44 3.26
N GLU A 524 50.02 48.29 4.36
CA GLU A 524 50.76 49.39 4.98
C GLU A 524 52.24 49.03 5.10
N ALA A 525 53.06 49.88 4.49
CA ALA A 525 54.51 49.79 4.39
C ALA A 525 55.20 50.15 5.72
N VAL A 526 56.23 49.40 6.12
CA VAL A 526 57.37 49.97 6.85
C VAL A 526 58.67 49.27 6.46
N GLU A 527 59.61 50.14 6.09
CA GLU A 527 61.00 50.02 5.68
C GLU A 527 61.94 49.59 6.84
N ALA A 528 63.00 48.82 6.56
CA ALA A 528 64.40 49.18 6.87
C ALA A 528 65.41 48.00 6.81
N MET A 529 66.52 48.31 6.13
CA MET A 529 67.86 47.68 6.08
C MET A 529 68.13 46.51 5.15
#